data_AF-A0A8S8Y2C5-F1
#
_entry.id   AF-A0A8S8Y2C5-F1
#
_cell.length_a   1.000
_cell.length_b   1.000
_cell.length_c   1.000
_cell.angle_alpha   90.00
_cell.angle_beta   90.00
_cell.angle_gamma   90.00
#
_symmetry.space_group_name_H-M   'P 1'
#
loop_
_entity.id
_entity.type
_entity.pdbx_description
1 polymer ?
#
loop_
_entity_poly.entity_id
_entity_poly.type
_entity_poly.pdbx_seq_one_letter_code
_entity_poly.pdbx_strand_id
1 'polypeptide(L)'
;MDFKVHIYDQSNNLLRKLAGPTSFISTIFEDNSNNLVVGSGNGNIYIYDMQNWASSTIDLQVSSSVTYITEHSDRLLMGTSRETSFRSINQHYKCRTLGKLSGQIMGSYHYFAGQISVLSGQQSSSLYYLDLDTDSDGVSDTNDVFPTDPTQNSDSDLDGYGDNPNGLNGDAFPDDATQFSDLDGDGYGDNIDGNNPDLFPENPTQNTDIDGDGFGDNTTG
;
A
#
# COMPACT_ATOMS: atom_id res chain seq x y z
N MET A 1 33.44 -9.36 18.65
CA MET A 1 32.24 -9.07 19.46
C MET A 1 31.14 -10.03 19.02
N ASP A 2 30.26 -10.41 19.95
CA ASP A 2 29.06 -11.21 19.62
C ASP A 2 27.95 -10.22 19.22
N PHE A 3 27.35 -10.42 18.05
CA PHE A 3 26.25 -9.60 17.53
C PHE A 3 24.94 -10.37 17.47
N LYS A 4 24.90 -11.59 18.02
CA LYS A 4 23.73 -12.46 17.98
C LYS A 4 22.62 -11.98 18.90
N VAL A 5 21.39 -12.32 18.54
CA VAL A 5 20.24 -12.17 19.43
C VAL A 5 20.26 -13.33 20.42
N HIS A 6 20.07 -13.01 21.71
CA HIS A 6 20.02 -14.00 22.78
C HIS A 6 18.63 -14.01 23.40
N ILE A 7 18.00 -15.20 23.43
CA ILE A 7 16.68 -15.40 24.02
C ILE A 7 16.85 -16.05 25.39
N TYR A 8 16.27 -15.45 26.42
CA TYR A 8 16.32 -15.91 27.79
C TYR A 8 14.92 -16.26 28.28
N ASP A 9 14.83 -17.21 29.21
CA ASP A 9 13.60 -17.43 29.97
C ASP A 9 13.44 -16.37 31.08
N GLN A 10 12.31 -16.43 31.79
CA GLN A 10 12.02 -15.54 32.93
C GLN A 10 12.97 -15.74 34.12
N SER A 11 13.71 -16.85 34.15
CA SER A 11 14.73 -17.17 35.17
C SER A 11 16.13 -16.78 34.72
N ASN A 12 16.27 -16.07 33.59
CA ASN A 12 17.53 -15.63 33.00
C ASN A 12 18.43 -16.79 32.50
N ASN A 13 17.87 -17.96 32.22
CA ASN A 13 18.59 -19.02 31.53
C ASN A 13 18.58 -18.76 30.02
N LEU A 14 19.73 -18.91 29.38
CA LEU A 14 19.85 -18.78 27.93
C LEU A 14 19.13 -19.94 27.23
N LEU A 15 18.05 -19.64 26.52
CA LEU A 15 17.30 -20.61 25.73
C LEU A 15 17.90 -20.79 24.33
N ARG A 16 18.31 -19.68 23.69
CA ARG A 16 18.73 -19.71 22.28
C ARG A 16 19.68 -18.56 21.93
N LYS A 17 20.56 -18.83 20.96
CA LYS A 17 21.32 -17.81 20.23
C LYS A 17 20.90 -17.81 18.76
N LEU A 18 20.38 -16.71 18.26
CA LEU A 18 19.98 -16.57 16.87
C LEU A 18 21.16 -16.06 16.03
N ALA A 19 21.42 -16.71 14.90
CA ALA A 19 22.41 -16.26 13.93
C ALA A 19 21.80 -15.23 12.97
N GLY A 20 22.64 -14.48 12.25
CA GLY A 20 22.18 -13.51 11.25
C GLY A 20 22.96 -12.20 11.34
N PRO A 21 22.84 -11.43 12.44
CA PRO A 21 23.40 -10.10 12.51
C PRO A 21 24.91 -10.10 12.37
N THR A 22 25.39 -9.34 11.37
CA THR A 22 26.81 -9.15 11.06
C THR A 22 27.37 -7.84 11.63
N SER A 23 26.50 -7.01 12.19
CA SER A 23 26.81 -5.75 12.87
C SER A 23 26.02 -5.68 14.18
N PHE A 24 26.37 -4.73 15.06
CA PHE A 24 25.69 -4.57 16.34
C PHE A 24 24.18 -4.41 16.16
N ILE A 25 23.41 -5.01 17.07
CA ILE A 25 21.96 -4.83 17.13
C ILE A 25 21.69 -3.44 17.70
N SER A 26 20.91 -2.65 16.99
CA SER A 26 20.63 -1.26 17.36
C SER A 26 19.19 -1.05 17.82
N THR A 27 18.26 -1.92 17.40
CA THR A 27 16.86 -1.88 17.82
C THR A 27 16.20 -3.24 17.65
N ILE A 28 15.17 -3.49 18.45
CA ILE A 28 14.38 -4.73 18.44
C ILE A 28 12.91 -4.33 18.57
N PHE A 29 12.05 -4.96 17.79
CA PHE A 29 10.61 -4.74 17.74
C PHE A 29 9.89 -6.08 17.57
N GLU A 30 8.74 -6.25 18.20
CA GLU A 30 7.86 -7.41 18.01
C GLU A 30 6.68 -6.96 17.16
N ASP A 31 6.46 -7.63 16.03
CA ASP A 31 5.34 -7.32 15.14
C ASP A 31 4.06 -8.08 15.54
N ASN A 32 2.92 -7.66 14.96
CA ASN A 32 1.61 -8.25 15.19
C ASN A 32 1.48 -9.66 14.58
N SER A 33 2.44 -10.08 13.75
CA SER A 33 2.50 -11.40 13.12
C SER A 33 3.36 -12.40 13.90
N ASN A 34 3.71 -12.08 15.15
CA ASN A 34 4.52 -12.93 16.04
C ASN A 34 5.95 -13.16 15.50
N ASN A 35 6.53 -12.14 14.88
CA ASN A 35 7.95 -12.11 14.54
C ASN A 35 8.73 -11.15 15.44
N LEU A 36 9.97 -11.53 15.74
CA LEU A 36 10.98 -10.65 16.30
C LEU A 36 11.73 -9.96 15.16
N VAL A 37 11.54 -8.66 15.03
CA VAL A 37 12.19 -7.80 14.05
C VAL A 37 13.39 -7.09 14.68
N VAL A 38 14.56 -7.26 14.08
CA VAL A 38 15.84 -6.80 14.64
C VAL A 38 16.55 -5.91 13.63
N GLY A 39 16.78 -4.65 14.01
CA GLY A 39 17.57 -3.71 13.22
C GLY A 39 19.04 -3.70 13.63
N SER A 40 19.94 -3.55 12.65
CA SER A 40 21.38 -3.52 12.89
C SER A 40 22.05 -2.19 12.56
N GLY A 41 23.29 -2.06 13.03
CA GLY A 41 24.16 -0.91 12.81
C GLY A 41 24.58 -0.67 11.36
N ASN A 42 24.37 -1.65 10.47
CA ASN A 42 24.72 -1.59 9.05
C ASN A 42 23.49 -1.63 8.13
N GLY A 43 22.32 -1.23 8.63
CA GLY A 43 21.13 -1.07 7.79
C GLY A 43 20.44 -2.37 7.38
N ASN A 44 20.73 -3.49 8.05
CA ASN A 44 20.01 -4.74 7.81
C ASN A 44 18.88 -4.92 8.84
N ILE A 45 17.83 -5.59 8.40
CA ILE A 45 16.73 -6.07 9.23
C ILE A 45 16.76 -7.59 9.22
N TYR A 46 16.67 -8.18 10.40
CA TYR A 46 16.56 -9.61 10.59
C TYR A 46 15.19 -9.89 11.19
N ILE A 47 14.42 -10.76 10.56
CA ILE A 47 13.07 -11.13 11.03
C ILE A 47 13.14 -12.58 11.46
N TYR A 48 12.71 -12.87 12.68
CA TYR A 48 12.64 -14.23 13.21
C TYR A 48 11.21 -14.57 13.56
N ASP A 49 10.66 -15.62 12.96
CA ASP A 49 9.39 -16.22 13.38
C ASP A 49 9.54 -16.73 14.82
N MET A 50 8.74 -16.24 15.77
CA MET A 50 8.93 -16.62 17.18
C MET A 50 8.38 -18.01 17.52
N GLN A 51 7.61 -18.63 16.62
CA GLN A 51 7.11 -20.00 16.78
C GLN A 51 8.18 -21.03 16.44
N ASN A 52 8.91 -20.84 15.34
CA ASN A 52 9.87 -21.82 14.82
C ASN A 52 11.32 -21.30 14.69
N TRP A 53 11.55 -20.01 14.90
CA TRP A 53 12.85 -19.31 14.76
C TRP A 53 13.46 -19.36 13.36
N ALA A 54 12.65 -19.58 12.32
CA ALA A 54 13.05 -19.33 10.94
C ALA A 54 13.39 -17.86 10.77
N SER A 55 14.47 -17.58 10.04
CA SER A 55 14.99 -16.22 9.88
C SER A 55 15.00 -15.77 8.42
N SER A 56 14.61 -14.52 8.18
CA SER A 56 14.86 -13.82 6.93
C SER A 56 15.72 -12.57 7.18
N THR A 57 16.38 -12.07 6.13
CA THR A 57 17.20 -10.86 6.20
C THR A 57 16.85 -9.93 5.06
N ILE A 58 16.69 -8.65 5.37
CA ILE A 58 16.36 -7.60 4.43
C ILE A 58 17.44 -6.53 4.53
N ASP A 59 18.09 -6.28 3.41
CA ASP A 59 19.07 -5.20 3.29
C ASP A 59 18.34 -3.92 2.86
N LEU A 60 18.32 -2.92 3.74
CA LEU A 60 17.73 -1.62 3.45
C LEU A 60 18.59 -0.79 2.49
N GLN A 61 19.66 -1.34 1.90
CA GLN A 61 20.55 -0.68 0.94
C GLN A 61 21.10 0.65 1.49
N VAL A 62 21.37 0.67 2.79
CA VAL A 62 21.93 1.82 3.51
C VAL A 62 23.04 1.33 4.43
N SER A 63 24.05 2.18 4.64
CA SER A 63 25.17 1.84 5.52
C SER A 63 24.96 2.29 6.98
N SER A 64 23.83 2.92 7.27
CA SER A 64 23.54 3.56 8.56
C SER A 64 22.75 2.65 9.50
N SER A 65 22.85 2.92 10.80
CA SER A 65 22.17 2.13 11.83
C SER A 65 20.65 2.29 11.72
N VAL A 66 19.91 1.19 11.87
CA VAL A 66 18.46 1.22 12.06
C VAL A 66 18.16 1.70 13.48
N THR A 67 17.45 2.81 13.64
CA THR A 67 17.22 3.44 14.95
C THR A 67 15.77 3.37 15.41
N TYR A 68 14.86 3.09 14.49
CA TYR A 68 13.42 3.06 14.76
C TYR A 68 12.76 2.00 13.88
N ILE A 69 11.87 1.22 14.48
CA ILE A 69 11.00 0.25 13.79
C ILE A 69 9.62 0.39 14.43
N THR A 70 8.59 0.47 13.61
CA THR A 70 7.19 0.36 14.02
C THR A 70 6.43 -0.40 12.95
N GLU A 71 5.27 -0.94 13.30
CA GLU A 71 4.34 -1.54 12.35
C GLU A 71 3.12 -0.63 12.22
N HIS A 72 2.58 -0.54 11.00
CA HIS A 72 1.32 0.10 10.74
C HIS A 72 0.56 -0.67 9.67
N SER A 73 -0.67 -1.10 9.99
CA SER A 73 -1.49 -1.95 9.11
C SER A 73 -0.74 -3.22 8.69
N ASP A 74 -0.25 -3.30 7.46
CA ASP A 74 0.39 -4.46 6.85
C ASP A 74 1.89 -4.24 6.56
N ARG A 75 2.47 -3.14 7.06
CA ARG A 75 3.82 -2.70 6.70
C ARG A 75 4.64 -2.30 7.93
N LEU A 76 5.90 -2.72 7.92
CA LEU A 76 6.91 -2.18 8.83
C LEU A 76 7.39 -0.82 8.33
N LEU A 77 7.69 0.07 9.24
CA LEU A 77 8.19 1.41 8.99
C LEU A 77 9.48 1.59 9.77
N MET A 78 10.51 2.09 9.08
CA MET A 78 11.87 2.05 9.61
C MET A 78 12.57 3.39 9.48
N GLY A 79 13.29 3.74 10.52
CA GLY A 79 14.11 4.93 10.59
C GLY A 79 15.59 4.57 10.71
N THR A 80 16.46 5.36 10.09
CA THR A 80 17.91 5.19 10.21
C THR A 80 18.56 6.45 10.76
N SER A 81 19.85 6.35 11.14
CA SER A 81 20.57 7.46 11.75
C SER A 81 21.00 8.57 10.78
N ARG A 82 21.11 8.31 9.47
CA ARG A 82 21.68 9.26 8.48
C ARG A 82 21.10 9.21 7.07
N GLU A 83 20.27 8.22 6.73
CA GLU A 83 19.73 8.04 5.38
C GLU A 83 18.39 7.31 5.48
N THR A 84 17.39 8.02 5.97
CA THR A 84 16.10 7.41 6.27
C THR A 84 15.52 6.84 4.99
N SER A 85 15.23 5.56 5.04
CA SER A 85 14.42 4.89 4.07
C SER A 85 13.28 4.28 4.84
N PHE A 86 12.18 5.01 4.89
CA PHE A 86 10.93 4.48 5.37
C PHE A 86 10.51 3.44 4.35
N ARG A 87 10.46 2.18 4.78
CA ARG A 87 10.43 1.01 3.90
C ARG A 87 9.32 0.10 4.34
N SER A 88 8.22 0.07 3.59
CA SER A 88 7.19 -0.94 3.75
C SER A 88 7.78 -2.31 3.42
N ILE A 89 7.38 -3.31 4.18
CA ILE A 89 7.56 -4.72 3.88
C ILE A 89 6.15 -5.19 3.58
N ASN A 90 5.83 -5.45 2.32
CA ASN A 90 4.63 -6.20 1.97
C ASN A 90 4.84 -7.69 2.32
N GLN A 91 3.84 -8.55 2.10
CA GLN A 91 3.94 -10.01 2.26
C GLN A 91 5.09 -10.67 1.44
N HIS A 92 5.81 -9.91 0.61
CA HIS A 92 6.93 -10.34 -0.23
C HIS A 92 8.27 -9.65 0.12
N TYR A 93 8.38 -8.94 1.24
CA TYR A 93 9.64 -8.32 1.71
C TYR A 93 10.33 -7.35 0.73
N LYS A 94 9.57 -6.73 -0.18
CA LYS A 94 10.09 -5.67 -1.06
C LYS A 94 10.21 -4.36 -0.30
N CYS A 95 11.27 -3.61 -0.59
CA CYS A 95 11.72 -2.49 0.22
C CYS A 95 11.70 -1.17 -0.58
N ARG A 96 10.74 -0.27 -0.33
CA ARG A 96 10.58 1.03 -1.03
C ARG A 96 11.11 2.18 -0.17
N THR A 97 11.73 3.22 -0.72
CA THR A 97 12.09 4.43 0.06
C THR A 97 10.97 5.47 -0.04
N LEU A 98 10.32 5.87 1.07
CA LEU A 98 9.30 6.93 1.01
C LEU A 98 9.87 8.36 0.98
N GLY A 99 11.08 8.58 1.46
CA GLY A 99 11.67 9.92 1.45
C GLY A 99 13.06 9.94 2.08
N LYS A 100 13.94 10.80 1.56
CA LYS A 100 15.27 11.04 2.15
C LYS A 100 15.18 12.17 3.16
N LEU A 101 15.21 11.81 4.44
CA LEU A 101 15.10 12.76 5.55
C LEU A 101 16.49 13.07 6.13
N SER A 102 16.65 14.27 6.69
CA SER A 102 17.87 14.66 7.42
C SER A 102 17.72 14.42 8.91
N GLY A 103 18.78 13.91 9.54
CA GLY A 103 18.85 13.60 10.98
C GLY A 103 18.54 12.14 11.31
N GLN A 104 18.60 11.79 12.59
CA GLN A 104 18.24 10.47 13.08
C GLN A 104 16.73 10.42 13.32
N ILE A 105 16.10 9.36 12.81
CA ILE A 105 14.67 9.16 13.04
C ILE A 105 14.41 8.66 14.44
N MET A 106 13.51 9.35 15.11
CA MET A 106 13.15 9.11 16.51
C MET A 106 11.75 8.54 16.64
N GLY A 107 10.88 8.79 15.66
CA GLY A 107 9.52 8.25 15.66
C GLY A 107 8.74 8.64 14.43
N SER A 108 7.61 7.98 14.25
CA SER A 108 6.61 8.33 13.23
C SER A 108 5.22 8.24 13.82
N TYR A 109 4.31 9.04 13.28
CA TYR A 109 2.88 8.98 13.55
C TYR A 109 2.16 8.90 12.21
N HIS A 110 1.20 7.99 12.11
CA HIS A 110 0.44 7.74 10.89
C HIS A 110 -1.02 8.13 11.12
N TYR A 111 -1.64 8.84 10.18
CA TYR A 111 -3.06 9.21 10.23
C TYR A 111 -3.87 8.39 9.22
N PHE A 112 -5.20 8.55 9.19
CA PHE A 112 -6.03 7.91 8.16
C PHE A 112 -5.60 8.35 6.74
N ALA A 113 -5.75 7.46 5.73
CA ALA A 113 -5.45 7.71 4.31
C ALA A 113 -3.96 8.01 3.95
N GLY A 114 -3.02 7.16 4.36
CA GLY A 114 -1.65 7.17 3.82
C GLY A 114 -0.66 8.21 4.36
N GLN A 115 -1.14 9.24 5.08
CA GLN A 115 -0.28 10.30 5.60
C GLN A 115 0.59 9.85 6.79
N ILE A 116 1.87 10.18 6.72
CA ILE A 116 2.86 9.86 7.75
C ILE A 116 3.60 11.13 8.18
N SER A 117 3.53 11.43 9.48
CA SER A 117 4.40 12.40 10.13
C SER A 117 5.64 11.70 10.69
N VAL A 118 6.83 12.22 10.42
CA VAL A 118 8.12 11.63 10.86
C VAL A 118 8.93 12.64 11.64
N LEU A 119 9.27 12.31 12.89
CA LEU A 119 10.14 13.12 13.73
C LEU A 119 11.60 12.67 13.55
N SER A 120 12.44 13.62 13.17
CA SER A 120 13.89 13.45 13.08
C SER A 120 14.60 14.41 14.02
N GLY A 121 15.72 14.00 14.60
CA GLY A 121 16.53 14.86 15.45
C GLY A 121 17.97 14.38 15.62
N GLN A 122 18.91 15.33 15.67
CA GLN A 122 20.26 15.11 16.21
C GLN A 122 20.69 16.34 17.04
N GLN A 123 21.01 17.45 16.37
CA GLN A 123 21.29 18.74 17.01
C GLN A 123 20.09 19.71 16.94
N SER A 124 19.27 19.56 15.89
CA SER A 124 17.98 20.21 15.70
C SER A 124 16.94 19.13 15.42
N SER A 125 15.68 19.40 15.74
CA SER A 125 14.55 18.51 15.43
C SER A 125 13.79 19.02 14.20
N SER A 126 13.30 18.10 13.38
CA SER A 126 12.49 18.39 12.20
C SER A 126 11.33 17.42 12.12
N LEU A 127 10.16 17.93 11.76
CA LEU A 127 8.96 17.14 11.49
C LEU A 127 8.76 17.10 9.97
N TYR A 128 8.77 15.90 9.39
CA TYR A 128 8.51 15.67 7.99
C TYR A 128 7.10 15.13 7.80
N TYR A 129 6.45 15.54 6.72
CA TYR A 129 5.16 14.99 6.28
C TYR A 129 5.39 14.24 4.99
N LEU A 130 5.04 12.96 4.98
CA LEU A 130 5.09 12.08 3.82
C LEU A 130 3.68 11.61 3.53
N ASP A 131 3.45 11.26 2.28
CA ASP A 131 2.24 10.59 1.84
C ASP A 131 2.60 9.27 1.17
N LEU A 132 1.78 8.27 1.37
CA LEU A 132 1.94 6.95 0.77
C LEU A 132 1.37 6.95 -0.65
N ASP A 133 1.73 5.91 -1.38
CA ASP A 133 1.23 5.57 -2.71
C ASP A 133 1.18 4.04 -2.68
N THR A 134 0.04 3.53 -2.21
CA THR A 134 -0.12 2.18 -1.68
C THR A 134 -0.14 1.14 -2.79
N ASP A 135 -0.80 1.42 -3.90
CA ASP A 135 -0.82 0.56 -5.08
C ASP A 135 0.31 0.84 -6.09
N SER A 136 1.07 1.93 -5.90
CA SER A 136 2.22 2.29 -6.72
C SER A 136 1.87 2.70 -8.14
N ASP A 137 0.70 3.31 -8.34
CA ASP A 137 0.25 3.88 -9.62
C ASP A 137 0.90 5.26 -9.90
N GLY A 138 1.47 5.89 -8.87
CA GLY A 138 2.17 7.17 -8.93
C GLY A 138 1.37 8.37 -8.43
N VAL A 139 0.11 8.19 -8.05
CA VAL A 139 -0.72 9.12 -7.31
C VAL A 139 -0.59 8.78 -5.81
N SER A 140 -0.61 9.79 -4.96
CA SER A 140 -0.49 9.55 -3.52
C SER A 140 -1.86 9.23 -2.92
N ASP A 141 -1.91 8.40 -1.87
CA ASP A 141 -3.14 7.89 -1.24
C ASP A 141 -4.13 9.02 -0.87
N THR A 142 -3.66 10.25 -0.60
CA THR A 142 -4.54 11.38 -0.29
C THR A 142 -5.15 12.08 -1.50
N ASN A 143 -4.56 11.91 -2.67
CA ASN A 143 -5.01 12.47 -3.95
C ASN A 143 -5.60 11.42 -4.88
N ASP A 144 -5.54 10.15 -4.48
CA ASP A 144 -6.02 9.00 -5.23
C ASP A 144 -7.45 8.63 -4.78
N VAL A 145 -8.38 8.57 -5.72
CA VAL A 145 -9.76 8.14 -5.44
C VAL A 145 -9.84 6.62 -5.21
N PHE A 146 -8.90 5.86 -5.78
CA PHE A 146 -8.81 4.41 -5.65
C PHE A 146 -7.43 3.97 -5.11
N PRO A 147 -7.04 4.29 -3.85
CA PRO A 147 -5.68 4.08 -3.30
C PRO A 147 -5.13 2.65 -3.24
N THR A 148 -5.89 1.67 -3.75
CA THR A 148 -5.56 0.25 -3.75
C THR A 148 -5.68 -0.39 -5.13
N ASP A 149 -6.09 0.37 -6.14
CA ASP A 149 -6.26 -0.09 -7.51
C ASP A 149 -5.24 0.61 -8.41
N PRO A 150 -4.13 -0.05 -8.77
CA PRO A 150 -3.05 0.58 -9.54
C PRO A 150 -3.43 0.95 -10.98
N THR A 151 -4.67 0.71 -11.38
CA THR A 151 -5.18 0.98 -12.72
C THR A 151 -6.18 2.13 -12.76
N GLN A 152 -6.61 2.65 -11.59
CA GLN A 152 -7.57 3.75 -11.45
C GLN A 152 -7.05 4.78 -10.46
N ASN A 153 -7.31 6.06 -10.71
CA ASN A 153 -6.96 7.13 -9.76
C ASN A 153 -7.89 8.35 -9.79
N SER A 154 -8.91 8.32 -10.65
CA SER A 154 -9.86 9.40 -10.86
C SER A 154 -11.25 8.81 -11.11
N ASP A 155 -12.26 9.53 -10.64
CA ASP A 155 -13.69 9.22 -10.71
C ASP A 155 -14.36 10.59 -10.88
N SER A 156 -14.66 10.95 -12.12
CA SER A 156 -15.06 12.33 -12.48
C SER A 156 -16.49 12.64 -12.07
N ASP A 157 -17.37 11.64 -12.04
CA ASP A 157 -18.79 11.80 -11.73
C ASP A 157 -19.20 11.24 -10.35
N LEU A 158 -18.27 10.59 -9.66
CA LEU A 158 -18.36 10.11 -8.27
C LEU A 158 -19.31 8.92 -8.09
N ASP A 159 -19.37 8.03 -9.08
CA ASP A 159 -20.21 6.83 -9.05
C ASP A 159 -19.50 5.58 -8.48
N GLY A 160 -18.18 5.67 -8.29
CA GLY A 160 -17.32 4.62 -7.75
C GLY A 160 -16.69 3.70 -8.78
N TYR A 161 -16.85 3.97 -10.08
CA TYR A 161 -16.09 3.38 -11.18
C TYR A 161 -15.01 4.37 -11.64
N GLY A 162 -13.89 3.86 -12.14
CA GLY A 162 -12.73 4.71 -12.40
C GLY A 162 -12.64 5.18 -13.84
N ASP A 163 -12.25 6.43 -14.05
CA ASP A 163 -12.22 7.11 -15.35
C ASP A 163 -11.31 6.43 -16.40
N ASN A 164 -10.40 5.53 -16.01
CA ASN A 164 -9.57 4.80 -16.96
C ASN A 164 -10.34 3.60 -17.52
N PRO A 165 -10.76 3.61 -18.80
CA PRO A 165 -11.55 2.52 -19.38
C PRO A 165 -10.77 1.22 -19.54
N ASN A 166 -9.43 1.27 -19.46
CA ASN A 166 -8.58 0.08 -19.49
C ASN A 166 -8.23 -0.44 -18.08
N GLY A 167 -8.67 0.26 -17.04
CA GLY A 167 -8.47 -0.16 -15.66
C GLY A 167 -9.50 -1.19 -15.21
N LEU A 168 -9.27 -1.73 -14.03
CA LEU A 168 -10.26 -2.55 -13.35
C LEU A 168 -11.47 -1.67 -13.04
N ASN A 169 -12.68 -2.17 -13.34
CA ASN A 169 -13.94 -1.43 -13.19
C ASN A 169 -13.88 -0.03 -13.81
N GLY A 170 -13.32 0.07 -15.03
CA GLY A 170 -13.30 1.30 -15.79
C GLY A 170 -14.70 1.75 -16.16
N ASP A 171 -14.97 3.03 -15.96
CA ASP A 171 -16.24 3.67 -16.27
C ASP A 171 -16.37 3.92 -17.78
N ALA A 172 -17.45 3.41 -18.37
CA ALA A 172 -17.81 3.66 -19.76
C ALA A 172 -18.40 5.06 -19.99
N PHE A 173 -18.93 5.70 -18.95
CA PHE A 173 -19.58 7.02 -18.99
C PHE A 173 -19.07 7.99 -17.90
N PRO A 174 -17.79 8.44 -17.95
CA PRO A 174 -17.15 9.27 -16.89
C PRO A 174 -17.77 10.64 -16.56
N ASP A 175 -18.86 11.00 -17.24
CA ASP A 175 -19.60 12.25 -17.06
C ASP A 175 -21.05 12.00 -16.60
N ASP A 176 -21.46 10.74 -16.35
CA ASP A 176 -22.82 10.36 -15.98
C ASP A 176 -22.83 9.32 -14.85
N ALA A 177 -22.92 9.80 -13.62
CA ALA A 177 -22.88 8.98 -12.40
C ALA A 177 -24.01 7.95 -12.25
N THR A 178 -24.89 7.84 -13.24
CA THR A 178 -25.96 6.85 -13.30
C THR A 178 -25.65 5.69 -14.26
N GLN A 179 -24.58 5.78 -15.05
CA GLN A 179 -24.15 4.77 -16.02
C GLN A 179 -22.66 4.47 -15.86
N PHE A 180 -22.29 3.19 -15.88
CA PHE A 180 -20.89 2.77 -15.70
C PHE A 180 -20.42 1.66 -16.65
N SER A 181 -21.34 1.07 -17.43
CA SER A 181 -21.08 -0.09 -18.28
C SER A 181 -21.77 0.07 -19.63
N ASP A 182 -21.07 -0.30 -20.71
CA ASP A 182 -21.53 -0.30 -22.10
C ASP A 182 -21.00 -1.60 -22.74
N LEU A 183 -21.75 -2.70 -22.56
CA LEU A 183 -21.25 -4.04 -22.86
C LEU A 183 -21.05 -4.26 -24.37
N ASP A 184 -21.90 -3.68 -25.20
CA ASP A 184 -21.85 -3.85 -26.65
C ASP A 184 -21.22 -2.67 -27.42
N GLY A 185 -20.96 -1.56 -26.74
CA GLY A 185 -20.24 -0.41 -27.27
C GLY A 185 -21.11 0.51 -28.14
N ASP A 186 -22.43 0.51 -27.94
CA ASP A 186 -23.36 1.34 -28.71
C ASP A 186 -23.50 2.78 -28.17
N GLY A 187 -22.94 3.04 -26.99
CA GLY A 187 -22.95 4.33 -26.32
C GLY A 187 -24.19 4.61 -25.47
N TYR A 188 -25.00 3.60 -25.17
CA TYR A 188 -26.07 3.62 -24.17
C TYR A 188 -25.65 2.75 -22.98
N GLY A 189 -26.02 3.17 -21.77
CA GLY A 189 -25.48 2.52 -20.57
C GLY A 189 -26.35 1.36 -20.07
N ASP A 190 -25.71 0.26 -19.68
CA ASP A 190 -26.38 -0.98 -19.28
C ASP A 190 -27.19 -0.86 -17.97
N ASN A 191 -26.99 0.20 -17.18
CA ASN A 191 -27.74 0.40 -15.95
C ASN A 191 -29.16 0.86 -16.29
N ILE A 192 -30.13 -0.04 -16.15
CA ILE A 192 -31.54 0.23 -16.46
C ILE A 192 -32.16 1.38 -15.65
N ASP A 193 -31.63 1.66 -14.45
CA ASP A 193 -32.09 2.75 -13.60
C ASP A 193 -31.38 4.09 -13.91
N GLY A 194 -30.43 4.10 -14.86
CA GLY A 194 -29.64 5.26 -15.25
C GLY A 194 -30.24 6.09 -16.37
N ASN A 195 -29.54 7.16 -16.76
CA ASN A 195 -29.93 7.99 -17.90
C ASN A 195 -29.63 7.26 -19.21
N ASN A 196 -30.53 7.40 -20.20
CA ASN A 196 -30.41 6.75 -21.51
C ASN A 196 -30.00 5.26 -21.41
N PRO A 197 -30.77 4.45 -20.65
CA PRO A 197 -30.41 3.06 -20.43
C PRO A 197 -30.50 2.26 -21.72
N ASP A 198 -29.58 1.32 -21.89
CA ASP A 198 -29.66 0.29 -22.92
C ASP A 198 -30.58 -0.85 -22.47
N LEU A 199 -31.68 -1.04 -23.20
CA LEU A 199 -32.62 -2.15 -22.97
C LEU A 199 -32.18 -3.47 -23.63
N PHE A 200 -31.14 -3.44 -24.48
CA PHE A 200 -30.55 -4.61 -25.14
C PHE A 200 -29.01 -4.67 -25.04
N PRO A 201 -28.42 -4.79 -23.83
CA PRO A 201 -26.96 -4.74 -23.55
C PRO A 201 -26.01 -5.64 -24.36
N GLU A 202 -26.54 -6.58 -25.15
CA GLU A 202 -25.74 -7.50 -25.96
C GLU A 202 -25.91 -7.24 -27.48
N ASN A 203 -26.67 -6.21 -27.86
CA ASN A 203 -27.03 -5.93 -29.24
C ASN A 203 -26.74 -4.48 -29.61
N PRO A 204 -25.58 -4.21 -30.26
CA PRO A 204 -25.08 -2.85 -30.48
C PRO A 204 -25.86 -2.05 -31.53
N THR A 205 -26.99 -2.60 -31.98
CA THR A 205 -27.91 -1.96 -32.92
C THR A 205 -29.25 -1.60 -32.28
N GLN A 206 -29.52 -2.02 -31.05
CA GLN A 206 -30.80 -1.84 -30.38
C GLN A 206 -30.57 -1.30 -28.97
N ASN A 207 -31.32 -0.29 -28.56
CA ASN A 207 -31.25 0.27 -27.19
C ASN A 207 -32.60 0.69 -26.61
N THR A 208 -33.67 0.70 -27.42
CA THR A 208 -35.00 1.18 -27.03
C THR A 208 -36.08 0.17 -27.39
N ASP A 209 -37.08 0.03 -26.52
CA ASP A 209 -38.27 -0.83 -26.65
C ASP A 209 -39.49 -0.03 -26.14
N ILE A 210 -40.08 0.78 -27.01
CA ILE A 210 -41.16 1.70 -26.66
C ILE A 210 -42.47 0.97 -26.36
N ASP A 211 -42.75 -0.15 -27.04
CA ASP A 211 -44.00 -0.88 -26.88
C ASP A 211 -43.92 -2.07 -25.90
N GLY A 212 -42.71 -2.36 -25.40
CA GLY A 212 -42.45 -3.35 -24.36
C GLY A 212 -42.64 -4.78 -24.85
N ASP A 213 -42.47 -5.01 -26.15
CA ASP A 213 -42.67 -6.32 -26.77
C ASP A 213 -41.43 -7.23 -26.69
N GLY A 214 -40.30 -6.69 -26.22
CA GLY A 214 -39.02 -7.37 -26.07
C GLY A 214 -38.15 -7.39 -27.33
N PHE A 215 -38.50 -6.61 -28.36
CA PHE A 215 -37.69 -6.39 -29.56
C PHE A 215 -37.33 -4.91 -29.69
N GLY A 216 -36.12 -4.65 -30.17
CA GLY A 216 -35.65 -3.28 -30.30
C GLY A 216 -36.32 -2.52 -31.45
N ASP A 217 -36.54 -1.23 -31.24
CA ASP A 217 -37.23 -0.33 -32.17
C ASP A 217 -36.40 0.05 -33.42
N ASN A 218 -35.08 -0.19 -33.43
CA ASN A 218 -34.24 0.19 -34.56
C ASN A 218 -34.49 -0.73 -35.76
N THR A 219 -35.27 -0.23 -36.72
CA THR A 219 -35.63 -0.91 -37.98
C THR A 219 -34.45 -1.26 -38.90
N THR A 220 -33.23 -0.79 -38.58
CA THR A 220 -32.01 -1.04 -39.37
C THR A 220 -31.00 -1.94 -38.67
N GLY A 221 -31.29 -2.38 -37.44
CA GLY A 221 -30.45 -3.33 -36.69
C GLY A 221 -30.59 -4.77 -37.14
#